data_AF-A0A4Q3E073-F1
#
_entry.id   AF-A0A4Q3E073-F1
#
_cell.length_a   1.000
_cell.length_b   1.000
_cell.length_c   1.000
_cell.angle_alpha   90.00
_cell.angle_beta   90.00
_cell.angle_gamma   90.00
#
_symmetry.space_group_name_H-M   'P 1'
#
loop_
_entity.id
_entity.type
_entity.pdbx_description
1 polymer ?
#
loop_
_entity_poly.entity_id
_entity_poly.type
_entity_poly.pdbx_seq_one_letter_code
_entity_poly.pdbx_strand_id
1 'polypeptide(L)'
;KESGLGTPATRANIIETLLTRKYITREKKNLVPTETGLSVYGIVKNQQIAQAELTGNWEKRLEQIRTGASVAEFQEEIKTYTRAITKELLNSGKGMMVKS
;
A
#
# COMPACT_ATOMS: atom_id res chain seq x y z
N LYS A 1 5.05 -19.09 -5.77
CA LYS A 1 5.85 -18.03 -6.43
C LYS A 1 5.75 -16.83 -5.52
N GLU A 2 6.86 -16.43 -4.88
CA GLU A 2 6.87 -15.40 -3.83
C GLU A 2 6.21 -14.12 -4.34
N SER A 3 5.33 -13.52 -3.53
CA SER A 3 4.42 -12.44 -3.90
C SER A 3 5.09 -11.11 -4.29
N GLY A 4 6.42 -11.04 -4.37
CA GLY A 4 7.14 -9.82 -4.75
C GLY A 4 6.83 -8.63 -3.85
N LEU A 5 6.50 -8.88 -2.59
CA LEU A 5 6.14 -7.87 -1.59
C LEU A 5 7.00 -8.07 -0.35
N GLY A 6 8.08 -7.29 -0.27
CA GLY A 6 8.98 -7.23 0.86
C GLY A 6 9.77 -8.53 1.11
N THR A 7 10.73 -8.43 2.02
CA THR A 7 11.52 -9.56 2.53
C THR A 7 10.80 -10.25 3.69
N PRO A 8 11.18 -11.49 4.08
CA PRO A 8 10.60 -12.16 5.25
C PRO A 8 10.59 -11.28 6.51
N ALA A 9 11.67 -10.54 6.76
CA ALA A 9 11.79 -9.65 7.90
C ALA A 9 10.79 -8.47 7.85
N THR A 10 10.66 -7.82 6.69
CA THR A 10 9.72 -6.70 6.55
C THR A 10 8.27 -7.16 6.58
N ARG A 11 7.96 -8.36 6.08
CA ARG A 11 6.61 -8.93 6.16
C ARG A 11 6.14 -9.15 7.60
N ALA A 12 7.01 -9.68 8.46
CA ALA A 12 6.69 -9.84 9.88
C ALA A 12 6.37 -8.49 10.54
N ASN A 13 7.19 -7.47 10.28
CA ASN A 13 6.99 -6.12 10.82
C ASN A 13 5.69 -5.46 10.30
N ILE A 14 5.31 -5.70 9.03
CA ILE A 14 4.04 -5.19 8.48
C ILE A 14 2.85 -5.83 9.19
N ILE A 15 2.87 -7.15 9.43
CA ILE A 15 1.79 -7.84 10.15
C ILE A 15 1.63 -7.26 11.57
N GLU A 16 2.74 -7.08 12.28
CA GLU A 16 2.71 -6.47 13.62
C GLU A 16 2.21 -5.03 13.60
N THR A 17 2.51 -4.27 12.55
CA THR A 17 1.97 -2.92 12.36
C THR A 17 0.45 -2.93 12.16
N LEU A 18 -0.07 -3.86 11.35
CA LEU A 18 -1.51 -4.00 11.09
C LEU A 18 -2.28 -4.40 12.36
N LEU A 19 -1.69 -5.28 13.19
CA LEU A 19 -2.22 -5.65 14.50
C LEU A 19 -2.21 -4.46 15.47
N THR A 20 -1.08 -3.75 15.57
CA THR A 20 -0.92 -2.60 16.45
C THR A 20 -1.91 -1.48 16.11
N ARG A 21 -2.15 -1.25 14.82
CA ARG A 21 -3.14 -0.26 14.33
C ARG A 21 -4.59 -0.76 14.35
N LYS A 22 -4.83 -1.99 14.82
CA LYS A 22 -6.15 -2.62 14.91
C LYS A 22 -6.87 -2.73 13.56
N TYR A 23 -6.14 -2.87 12.46
CA TYR A 23 -6.73 -3.16 11.14
C TYR A 23 -7.04 -4.64 10.98
N ILE A 24 -6.29 -5.49 11.67
CA ILE A 24 -6.53 -6.93 11.75
C ILE A 24 -6.44 -7.37 13.22
N THR A 25 -7.02 -8.53 13.54
CA THR A 25 -6.90 -9.19 14.84
C THR A 25 -6.59 -10.68 14.67
N ARG A 26 -6.11 -11.31 15.76
CA ARG A 26 -5.84 -12.75 15.81
C ARG A 26 -7.04 -13.47 16.40
N GLU A 27 -7.63 -14.36 15.62
CA GLU A 27 -8.64 -15.31 16.07
C GLU A 27 -8.07 -16.73 15.99
N LYS A 28 -7.68 -17.29 17.15
CA LYS A 28 -6.95 -18.56 17.22
C LYS A 28 -5.66 -18.50 16.38
N LYS A 29 -5.62 -19.23 15.26
CA LYS A 29 -4.50 -19.29 14.33
C LYS A 29 -4.72 -18.42 13.07
N ASN A 30 -5.85 -17.72 12.99
CA ASN A 30 -6.23 -16.93 11.82
C ASN A 30 -6.03 -15.44 12.08
N LEU A 31 -5.68 -14.70 11.02
CA LEU A 31 -5.73 -13.25 10.99
C LEU A 31 -7.03 -12.84 10.28
N VAL A 32 -7.84 -12.03 10.95
CA VAL A 32 -9.13 -11.55 10.42
C VAL A 32 -9.15 -10.03 10.42
N PRO A 33 -9.78 -9.39 9.41
CA PRO A 33 -9.90 -7.94 9.37
C PRO A 33 -10.87 -7.44 10.43
N THR A 34 -10.62 -6.26 10.98
CA THR A 34 -11.57 -5.55 11.83
C THR A 34 -12.50 -4.68 10.99
N GLU A 35 -13.56 -4.12 11.59
CA GLU A 35 -14.40 -3.11 10.92
C GLU A 35 -13.57 -1.93 10.42
N THR A 36 -12.65 -1.41 11.25
CA THR A 36 -11.73 -0.34 10.86
C THR A 36 -10.85 -0.74 9.69
N GLY A 37 -10.32 -1.96 9.70
CA GLY A 37 -9.53 -2.50 8.59
C GLY A 37 -10.34 -2.61 7.29
N LEU A 38 -11.59 -3.07 7.37
CA LEU A 38 -12.50 -3.15 6.24
C LEU A 38 -12.89 -1.76 5.71
N SER A 39 -13.10 -0.77 6.59
CA SER A 39 -13.34 0.61 6.17
C SER A 39 -12.15 1.17 5.39
N VAL A 40 -10.92 1.04 5.91
CA VAL A 40 -9.71 1.48 5.22
C VAL A 40 -9.56 0.76 3.88
N TYR A 41 -9.74 -0.57 3.87
CA TYR A 41 -9.71 -1.37 2.64
C TYR A 41 -10.75 -0.87 1.62
N GLY A 42 -11.98 -0.59 2.05
CA GLY A 42 -13.05 -0.09 1.18
C GLY A 42 -12.70 1.20 0.44
N ILE A 43 -11.92 2.08 1.08
CA ILE A 43 -11.47 3.36 0.52
C ILE A 43 -10.43 3.15 -0.57
N VAL A 44 -9.48 2.22 -0.34
CA VAL A 44 -8.27 2.11 -1.18
C VAL A 44 -8.30 0.94 -2.17
N LYS A 45 -9.17 -0.06 -2.00
CA LYS A 45 -9.14 -1.32 -2.76
C LYS A 45 -9.17 -1.17 -4.29
N ASN A 46 -9.82 -0.11 -4.79
CA ASN A 46 -9.94 0.15 -6.22
C ASN A 46 -8.84 1.10 -6.74
N GLN A 47 -7.95 1.57 -5.87
CA GLN A 47 -6.89 2.50 -6.19
C GLN A 47 -5.60 1.74 -6.47
N GLN A 48 -4.72 2.32 -7.30
CA GLN A 48 -3.43 1.69 -7.63
C GLN A 48 -2.55 1.45 -6.40
N ILE A 49 -2.70 2.25 -5.34
CA ILE A 49 -1.93 2.11 -4.09
C ILE A 49 -2.17 0.77 -3.37
N ALA A 50 -3.32 0.12 -3.61
CA ALA A 50 -3.65 -1.17 -3.02
C ALA A 50 -3.20 -2.36 -3.88
N GLN A 51 -2.66 -2.11 -5.09
CA GLN A 51 -2.26 -3.17 -6.02
C GLN A 51 -0.83 -3.62 -5.72
N ALA A 52 -0.65 -4.92 -5.50
CA ALA A 52 0.65 -5.53 -5.24
C ALA A 52 1.66 -5.27 -6.38
N GLU A 53 1.17 -5.22 -7.62
CA GLU A 53 1.98 -4.94 -8.81
C GLU A 53 2.71 -3.60 -8.73
N LEU A 54 2.07 -2.56 -8.19
CA LEU A 54 2.71 -1.24 -8.03
C LEU A 54 3.92 -1.33 -7.10
N THR A 55 3.79 -2.08 -6.00
CA THR A 55 4.90 -2.27 -5.06
C THR A 55 6.02 -3.08 -5.71
N GLY A 56 5.69 -4.13 -6.46
CA GLY A 56 6.69 -4.91 -7.22
C GLY A 56 7.43 -4.06 -8.25
N ASN A 57 6.76 -3.13 -8.92
CA ASN A 57 7.39 -2.19 -9.85
C ASN A 57 8.37 -1.25 -9.14
N TRP A 58 8.05 -0.76 -7.95
CA TRP A 58 8.97 0.05 -7.15
C TRP A 58 10.16 -0.76 -6.65
N GLU A 59 9.96 -1.99 -6.17
CA GLU A 59 11.06 -2.87 -5.77
C GLU A 59 12.02 -3.12 -6.94
N LYS A 60 11.49 -3.35 -8.15
CA LYS A 60 12.30 -3.47 -9.36
C LYS A 60 13.05 -2.19 -9.69
N ARG A 61 12.42 -1.02 -9.52
CA ARG A 61 13.05 0.29 -9.79
C ARG A 61 14.17 0.60 -8.80
N LEU A 62 13.97 0.26 -7.52
CA LEU A 62 14.98 0.34 -6.47
C LEU A 62 16.17 -0.57 -6.78
N GLU A 63 15.92 -1.77 -7.30
CA GLU A 63 16.97 -2.68 -7.74
C GLU A 63 17.75 -2.13 -8.94
N GLN A 64 17.07 -1.54 -9.92
CA GLN A 64 17.74 -0.86 -11.05
C GLN A 64 18.65 0.28 -10.58
N ILE A 65 18.19 1.08 -9.61
CA ILE A 65 19.01 2.13 -8.97
C ILE A 65 20.25 1.54 -8.32
N ARG A 66 20.10 0.42 -7.58
CA ARG A 66 21.24 -0.29 -6.98
C ARG A 66 22.28 -0.70 -8.02
N THR A 67 21.84 -1.02 -9.23
CA THR A 67 22.72 -1.37 -10.37
C THR A 67 23.21 -0.19 -11.21
N GLY A 68 22.87 1.05 -10.85
CA GLY A 68 23.38 2.27 -11.49
C GLY A 68 22.37 3.11 -12.27
N ALA A 69 21.06 2.81 -12.18
CA ALA A 69 20.04 3.69 -12.76
C ALA A 69 19.90 5.02 -12.01
N SER A 70 19.35 6.03 -12.68
CA SER A 70 19.19 7.38 -12.13
C SER A 70 18.20 7.43 -10.98
N VAL A 71 18.67 7.91 -9.82
CA VAL A 71 17.81 8.21 -8.67
C VAL A 71 16.85 9.37 -8.97
N ALA A 72 17.29 10.34 -9.77
CA ALA A 72 16.50 11.54 -10.06
C ALA A 72 15.23 11.21 -10.84
N GLU A 73 15.30 10.28 -11.80
CA GLU A 73 14.14 9.80 -12.55
C GLU A 73 13.11 9.15 -11.62
N PHE A 74 13.57 8.25 -10.76
CA PHE A 74 12.69 7.59 -9.80
C PHE A 74 12.06 8.57 -8.81
N GLN A 75 12.79 9.60 -8.38
CA GLN A 75 12.22 10.65 -7.53
C GLN A 75 11.09 11.40 -8.24
N GLU A 76 11.24 11.73 -9.52
CA GLU A 76 10.17 12.39 -10.29
C GLU A 76 8.97 11.46 -10.54
N GLU A 77 9.21 10.16 -10.77
CA GLU A 77 8.16 9.14 -10.83
C GLU A 77 7.34 9.10 -9.52
N ILE A 78 8.01 9.04 -8.37
CA ILE A 78 7.37 9.02 -7.05
C ILE A 78 6.62 10.32 -6.77
N LYS A 79 7.18 11.50 -7.09
CA LYS A 79 6.48 12.78 -6.94
C LYS A 79 5.21 12.83 -7.79
N THR A 80 5.31 12.39 -9.04
CA THR A 80 4.17 12.37 -9.97
C THR A 80 3.07 11.45 -9.45
N TYR A 81 3.44 10.23 -9.03
CA TYR A 81 2.51 9.29 -8.43
C TYR A 81 1.86 9.85 -7.16
N THR A 82 2.64 10.43 -6.25
CA THR A 82 2.14 10.99 -4.98
C THR A 82 1.08 12.07 -5.20
N ARG A 83 1.29 12.94 -6.20
CA ARG A 83 0.30 13.96 -6.59
C ARG A 83 -0.98 13.32 -7.14
N ALA A 84 -0.85 12.31 -8.01
CA ALA A 84 -1.98 11.62 -8.62
C ALA A 84 -2.85 10.91 -7.57
N ILE A 85 -2.24 10.06 -6.73
CA ILE A 85 -2.98 9.27 -5.74
C ILE A 85 -3.62 10.14 -4.66
N THR A 86 -2.97 11.23 -4.25
CA THR A 86 -3.55 12.17 -3.28
C THR A 86 -4.81 12.82 -3.86
N LYS A 87 -4.80 13.20 -5.14
CA LYS A 87 -5.97 13.75 -5.83
C LYS A 87 -7.10 12.72 -5.94
N GLU A 88 -6.78 11.47 -6.27
CA GLU A 88 -7.75 10.37 -6.37
C GLU A 88 -8.41 10.07 -5.01
N LEU A 89 -7.62 10.02 -3.93
CA LEU A 89 -8.11 9.76 -2.58
C LEU A 89 -8.96 10.92 -2.06
N LEU A 90 -8.60 12.19 -2.33
CA LEU A 90 -9.43 13.35 -1.98
C LEU A 90 -10.80 13.30 -2.67
N ASN A 91 -10.83 12.91 -3.95
CA ASN A 91 -12.08 12.77 -4.69
C ASN A 91 -12.92 11.60 -4.17
N SER A 92 -12.27 10.48 -3.84
CA SER A 92 -12.94 9.31 -3.25
C SER A 92 -13.51 9.62 -1.86
N GLY A 93 -12.79 10.41 -1.06
CA GLY A 93 -13.25 10.93 0.23
C GLY A 93 -14.49 11.81 0.12
N LYS A 94 -14.50 12.76 -0.83
CA LYS A 94 -15.67 13.62 -1.11
C LYS A 94 -16.90 12.83 -1.55
N GLY A 95 -16.72 11.78 -2.36
CA GLY A 95 -17.81 10.91 -2.81
C GLY A 95 -18.50 10.12 -1.69
N MET A 96 -17.82 9.90 -0.55
CA MET A 96 -18.41 9.25 0.63
C MET A 96 -19.16 10.23 1.53
N MET A 97 -18.70 11.47 1.69
CA MET A 97 -19.38 12.50 2.50
C MET A 97 -20.75 12.90 1.95
N VAL A 98 -20.94 12.81 0.64
CA VAL A 98 -22.20 13.15 -0.06
C VAL A 98 -23.25 12.01 0.02
N LYS A 99 -22.85 10.81 0.43
CA LYS A 99 -23.74 9.63 0.54
C LYS A 99 -24.27 9.37 1.96
N SER A 100 -24.13 10.35 2.85
CA SER A 100 -24.63 10.31 4.24
C SER A 100 -25.95 11.08 4.38
#